data_AF-A0A0F9YD46-F1
#
_entry.id   AF-A0A0F9YD46-F1
#
_cell.length_a   1.000
_cell.length_b   1.000
_cell.length_c   1.000
_cell.angle_alpha   90.00
_cell.angle_beta   90.00
_cell.angle_gamma   90.00
#
_symmetry.space_group_name_H-M   'P 1'
#
loop_
_entity.id
_entity.type
_entity.pdbx_description
1 polymer ?
#
loop_
_entity_poly.entity_id
_entity_poly.type
_entity_poly.pdbx_seq_one_letter_code
_entity_poly.pdbx_strand_id
1 'polypeptide(L)'
;MNKLSYFIFLIFLLLNNTNKLFSMDKNHFENIENILKEEKESLIKDILKNINETKNVIQETKLIIKFQKLRNKNKEDNFKKMENFIKDIETKLNSIEENLNKNSETINLSNIKEIITEAIRDLNTIGDFIKPDNF
;
A
#
# COMPACT_ATOMS: atom_id res chain seq x y z
N MET A 1 41.32 52.57 -3.73
CA MET A 1 41.05 51.31 -2.99
C MET A 1 42.35 50.51 -2.93
N ASN A 2 42.80 50.05 -1.76
CA ASN A 2 44.02 49.23 -1.66
C ASN A 2 43.77 47.88 -2.36
N LYS A 3 44.75 47.37 -3.12
CA LYS A 3 44.71 46.06 -3.78
C LYS A 3 44.31 44.95 -2.80
N LEU A 4 44.78 45.03 -1.55
CA LEU A 4 44.42 44.08 -0.50
C LEU A 4 42.93 44.12 -0.15
N SER A 5 42.35 45.32 -0.03
CA SER A 5 40.92 45.49 0.28
C SER A 5 40.03 44.97 -0.86
N TYR A 6 40.44 45.17 -2.11
CA TYR A 6 39.74 44.63 -3.27
C TYR A 6 39.82 43.09 -3.32
N PHE A 7 40.98 42.52 -3.02
CA PHE A 7 41.18 41.07 -2.94
C PHE A 7 40.32 40.42 -1.85
N ILE A 8 40.27 41.00 -0.64
CA ILE A 8 39.41 40.53 0.45
C ILE A 8 37.93 40.61 0.06
N PHE A 9 37.51 41.69 -0.60
CA PHE A 9 36.14 41.85 -1.09
C PHE A 9 35.75 40.77 -2.13
N LEU A 10 36.66 40.42 -3.04
CA LEU A 10 36.44 39.33 -4.00
C LEU A 10 36.29 37.96 -3.32
N ILE A 11 37.08 37.67 -2.28
CA ILE A 11 36.95 36.43 -1.49
C ILE A 11 35.58 36.38 -0.80
N PHE A 12 35.13 37.49 -0.20
CA PHE A 12 33.81 37.56 0.42
C PHE A 12 32.67 37.34 -0.58
N LEU A 13 32.77 37.93 -1.78
CA LEU A 13 31.82 37.71 -2.87
C LEU A 13 31.77 36.24 -3.31
N LEU A 14 32.93 35.61 -3.47
CA LEU A 14 33.02 34.19 -3.82
C LEU A 14 32.38 33.32 -2.74
N LEU A 15 32.77 33.50 -1.46
CA LEU A 15 32.20 32.75 -0.34
C LEU A 15 30.68 32.92 -0.23
N ASN A 16 30.17 34.14 -0.36
CA ASN A 16 28.74 34.40 -0.26
C ASN A 16 27.94 33.76 -1.40
N ASN A 17 28.46 33.83 -2.63
CA ASN A 17 27.81 33.20 -3.78
C ASN A 17 27.86 31.67 -3.72
N THR A 18 28.98 31.10 -3.26
CA THR A 18 29.13 29.65 -3.04
C THR A 18 28.18 29.16 -1.95
N ASN A 19 28.05 29.86 -0.82
CA ASN A 19 27.09 29.51 0.23
C ASN A 19 25.64 29.57 -0.26
N LYS A 20 25.31 30.59 -1.08
CA LYS A 20 23.98 30.71 -1.68
C LYS A 20 23.69 29.54 -2.63
N LEU A 21 24.65 29.18 -3.48
CA LEU A 21 24.54 28.04 -4.39
C LEU A 21 24.32 26.72 -3.62
N PHE A 22 25.11 26.46 -2.59
CA PHE A 22 24.93 25.27 -1.75
C PHE A 22 23.61 25.26 -0.98
N SER A 23 23.11 26.42 -0.55
CA SER A 23 21.80 26.51 0.11
C SER A 23 20.62 26.24 -0.83
N MET A 24 20.73 26.63 -2.10
CA MET A 24 19.71 26.34 -3.12
C MET A 24 19.64 24.85 -3.42
N ASP A 25 20.81 24.19 -3.52
CA ASP A 25 20.90 22.76 -3.78
C ASP A 25 20.29 21.96 -2.62
N LYS A 26 20.64 22.32 -1.37
CA LYS A 26 20.07 21.69 -0.16
C LYS A 26 18.54 21.81 -0.10
N ASN A 27 17.98 22.99 -0.37
CA ASN A 27 16.54 23.20 -0.34
C ASN A 27 15.81 22.40 -1.43
N HIS A 28 16.44 22.20 -2.61
CA HIS A 28 15.89 21.36 -3.65
C HIS A 28 15.87 19.89 -3.26
N PHE A 29 16.95 19.37 -2.66
CA PHE A 29 16.98 18.00 -2.16
C PHE A 29 15.94 17.76 -1.05
N GLU A 30 15.84 18.68 -0.09
CA GLU A 30 14.85 18.60 0.99
C GLU A 30 13.41 18.63 0.46
N ASN A 31 13.12 19.46 -0.54
CA ASN A 31 11.82 19.48 -1.21
C ASN A 31 11.50 18.16 -1.93
N ILE A 32 12.47 17.56 -2.63
CA ILE A 32 12.28 16.27 -3.31
C ILE A 32 12.02 15.16 -2.29
N GLU A 33 12.75 15.14 -1.18
CA GLU A 33 12.57 14.16 -0.11
C GLU A 33 11.16 14.28 0.52
N ASN A 34 10.70 15.51 0.76
CA ASN A 34 9.34 15.77 1.27
C ASN A 34 8.26 15.31 0.28
N ILE A 35 8.41 15.60 -1.02
CA ILE A 35 7.45 15.15 -2.05
C ILE A 35 7.36 13.61 -2.08
N LEU A 36 8.50 12.92 -2.09
CA LEU A 36 8.53 11.45 -2.09
C LEU A 36 7.90 10.86 -0.83
N LYS A 37 8.07 11.51 0.32
CA LYS A 37 7.44 11.11 1.58
C LYS A 37 5.92 11.26 1.51
N GLU A 38 5.44 12.41 1.04
CA GLU A 38 4.00 12.68 0.88
C GLU A 38 3.33 11.71 -0.10
N GLU A 39 3.97 11.42 -1.25
CA GLU A 39 3.47 10.43 -2.21
C GLU A 39 3.36 9.03 -1.60
N LYS A 40 4.39 8.62 -0.84
CA LYS A 40 4.40 7.33 -0.14
C LYS A 40 3.29 7.24 0.92
N GLU A 41 3.10 8.29 1.71
CA GLU A 41 2.03 8.35 2.71
C GLU A 41 0.64 8.29 2.07
N SER A 42 0.44 8.99 0.96
CA SER A 42 -0.80 8.96 0.18
C SER A 42 -1.10 7.55 -0.33
N LEU A 43 -0.11 6.89 -0.91
CA LEU A 43 -0.25 5.53 -1.44
C LEU A 43 -0.55 4.50 -0.34
N ILE A 44 0.06 4.63 0.84
CA ILE A 44 -0.26 3.78 1.99
C ILE A 44 -1.71 3.96 2.44
N LYS A 45 -2.22 5.21 2.48
CA LYS A 45 -3.63 5.48 2.81
C LYS A 45 -4.59 4.82 1.82
N ASP A 46 -4.28 4.89 0.52
CA ASP A 46 -5.09 4.26 -0.53
C ASP A 46 -5.09 2.73 -0.38
N ILE A 47 -3.93 2.12 -0.09
CA ILE A 47 -3.85 0.68 0.15
C ILE A 47 -4.68 0.27 1.36
N LEU A 48 -4.59 1.01 2.47
CA LEU A 48 -5.39 0.72 3.68
C LEU A 48 -6.89 0.84 3.41
N LYS A 49 -7.30 1.83 2.63
CA LYS A 49 -8.70 1.97 2.19
C LYS A 49 -9.15 0.74 1.39
N ASN A 50 -8.36 0.31 0.40
CA ASN A 50 -8.67 -0.87 -0.41
C ASN A 50 -8.74 -2.17 0.42
N ILE A 51 -7.87 -2.31 1.43
CA ILE A 51 -7.92 -3.44 2.38
C ILE A 51 -9.25 -3.45 3.13
N ASN A 52 -9.70 -2.29 3.63
CA ASN A 52 -10.97 -2.17 4.34
C ASN A 52 -12.17 -2.49 3.44
N GLU A 53 -12.18 -1.99 2.20
CA GLU A 53 -13.21 -2.33 1.21
C GLU A 53 -13.24 -3.84 0.93
N THR A 54 -12.07 -4.47 0.77
CA THR A 54 -11.96 -5.93 0.55
C THR A 54 -12.50 -6.71 1.75
N LYS A 55 -12.22 -6.26 2.99
CA LYS A 55 -12.77 -6.87 4.21
C LYS A 55 -14.30 -6.83 4.24
N ASN A 56 -14.92 -5.74 3.78
CA ASN A 56 -16.38 -5.65 3.69
C ASN A 56 -16.93 -6.68 2.69
N VAL A 57 -16.31 -6.81 1.51
CA VAL A 57 -16.69 -7.81 0.49
C VAL A 57 -16.57 -9.24 1.05
N ILE A 58 -15.53 -9.52 1.84
CA ILE A 58 -15.38 -10.82 2.51
C ILE A 58 -16.54 -11.10 3.47
N GLN A 59 -16.99 -10.10 4.24
CA GLN A 59 -18.15 -10.26 5.14
C GLN A 59 -19.43 -10.57 4.37
N GLU A 60 -19.68 -9.88 3.26
CA GLU A 60 -20.82 -10.16 2.38
C GLU A 60 -20.74 -11.58 1.80
N THR A 61 -19.55 -11.99 1.36
CA THR A 61 -19.30 -13.34 0.82
C THR A 61 -19.58 -14.42 1.87
N LYS A 62 -19.16 -14.21 3.13
CA LYS A 62 -19.47 -15.11 4.25
C LYS A 62 -20.98 -15.28 4.46
N LEU A 63 -21.75 -14.19 4.35
CA LEU A 63 -23.21 -14.26 4.44
C LEU A 63 -23.81 -15.07 3.29
N ILE A 64 -23.35 -14.85 2.05
CA ILE A 64 -23.80 -15.59 0.87
C ILE A 64 -23.53 -17.09 1.02
N ILE A 65 -22.32 -17.48 1.44
CA ILE A 65 -21.96 -18.88 1.69
C ILE A 65 -22.89 -19.50 2.73
N LYS A 66 -23.17 -18.79 3.83
CA LYS A 66 -24.09 -19.25 4.87
C LYS A 66 -25.49 -19.52 4.31
N PHE A 67 -26.02 -18.61 3.47
CA PHE A 67 -27.31 -18.80 2.81
C PHE A 67 -27.29 -19.99 1.83
N GLN A 68 -26.23 -20.14 1.03
CA GLN A 68 -26.12 -21.26 0.10
C GLN A 68 -25.98 -22.61 0.80
N LYS A 69 -25.29 -22.65 1.94
CA LYS A 69 -25.18 -23.86 2.76
C LYS A 69 -26.54 -24.34 3.29
N LEU A 70 -27.41 -23.40 3.66
CA LEU A 70 -28.80 -23.71 4.06
C LEU A 70 -29.62 -24.27 2.89
N ARG A 71 -29.39 -23.76 1.66
CA ARG A 71 -30.10 -24.19 0.45
C ARG A 71 -29.60 -25.54 -0.08
N ASN A 72 -28.30 -25.81 -0.03
CA ASN A 72 -27.65 -26.93 -0.72
C ASN A 72 -26.83 -27.82 0.23
N LYS A 73 -27.52 -28.55 1.10
CA LYS A 73 -26.92 -29.39 2.15
C LYS A 73 -25.97 -30.49 1.66
N ASN A 74 -26.03 -30.86 0.38
CA ASN A 74 -25.22 -31.97 -0.17
C ASN A 74 -23.82 -31.54 -0.67
N LYS A 75 -23.42 -30.26 -0.50
CA LYS A 75 -22.14 -29.71 -0.98
C LYS A 75 -21.23 -29.20 0.14
N GLU A 76 -21.28 -29.85 1.30
CA GLU A 76 -20.51 -29.52 2.52
C GLU A 76 -19.02 -29.28 2.23
N ASP A 77 -18.38 -30.14 1.42
CA ASP A 77 -16.95 -30.04 1.09
C ASP A 77 -16.59 -28.79 0.28
N ASN A 78 -17.48 -28.34 -0.61
CA ASN A 78 -17.26 -27.12 -1.39
C ASN A 78 -17.35 -25.88 -0.48
N PHE A 79 -18.32 -25.84 0.43
CA PHE A 79 -18.42 -24.75 1.40
C PHE A 79 -17.22 -24.70 2.34
N LYS A 80 -16.71 -25.85 2.78
CA LYS A 80 -15.50 -25.93 3.61
C LYS A 80 -14.27 -25.38 2.87
N LYS A 81 -14.14 -25.65 1.57
CA LYS A 81 -13.07 -25.06 0.74
C LYS A 81 -13.21 -23.54 0.66
N MET A 82 -14.41 -23.03 0.41
CA MET A 82 -14.65 -21.58 0.36
C MET A 82 -14.32 -20.88 1.70
N GLU A 83 -14.73 -21.49 2.83
CA GLU A 83 -14.43 -20.98 4.16
C GLU A 83 -12.92 -20.92 4.42
N ASN A 84 -12.17 -21.93 4.00
CA ASN A 84 -10.71 -21.94 4.09
C ASN A 84 -10.08 -20.83 3.23
N PHE A 85 -10.49 -20.67 1.98
CA PHE A 85 -10.00 -19.59 1.12
C PHE A 85 -10.26 -18.21 1.74
N ILE A 86 -11.46 -17.99 2.28
CA ILE A 86 -11.79 -16.74 2.97
C ILE A 86 -10.85 -16.50 4.16
N LYS A 87 -10.60 -17.52 4.98
CA LYS A 87 -9.73 -17.41 6.14
C LYS A 87 -8.28 -17.09 5.75
N ASP A 88 -7.79 -17.69 4.68
CA ASP A 88 -6.45 -17.43 4.17
C ASP A 88 -6.32 -15.99 3.67
N ILE A 89 -7.32 -15.48 2.96
CA ILE A 89 -7.37 -14.09 2.50
C ILE A 89 -7.40 -13.12 3.69
N GLU A 90 -8.24 -13.38 4.71
CA GLU A 90 -8.29 -12.53 5.91
C GLU A 90 -6.95 -12.49 6.63
N THR A 91 -6.27 -13.64 6.74
CA THR A 91 -4.95 -13.73 7.39
C THR A 91 -3.91 -12.90 6.63
N LYS A 92 -3.88 -13.02 5.30
CA LYS A 92 -3.00 -12.24 4.42
C LYS A 92 -3.27 -10.73 4.53
N LEU A 93 -4.54 -10.32 4.47
CA LEU A 93 -4.93 -8.90 4.58
C LEU A 93 -4.57 -8.30 5.95
N ASN A 94 -4.82 -9.02 7.04
CA ASN A 94 -4.44 -8.58 8.39
C ASN A 94 -2.92 -8.43 8.52
N SER A 95 -2.15 -9.37 7.95
CA SER A 95 -0.68 -9.27 7.96
C SER A 95 -0.18 -8.04 7.20
N ILE A 96 -0.77 -7.72 6.04
CA ILE A 96 -0.44 -6.51 5.28
C ILE A 96 -0.78 -5.25 6.09
N GLU A 97 -1.98 -5.19 6.66
CA GLU A 97 -2.43 -4.05 7.45
C GLU A 97 -1.54 -3.83 8.68
N GLU A 98 -1.20 -4.88 9.42
CA GLU A 98 -0.28 -4.79 10.56
C GLU A 98 1.11 -4.31 10.13
N ASN A 99 1.62 -4.80 9.00
CA ASN A 99 2.92 -4.37 8.50
C ASN A 99 2.89 -2.90 8.08
N LEU A 100 1.86 -2.44 7.37
CA LEU A 100 1.64 -1.04 6.99
C LEU A 100 1.53 -0.11 8.19
N ASN A 101 0.86 -0.57 9.26
CA ASN A 101 0.69 0.21 10.49
C ASN A 101 1.95 0.25 11.36
N LYS A 102 2.77 -0.82 11.36
CA LYS A 102 3.96 -0.93 12.22
C LYS A 102 5.24 -0.36 11.59
N ASN A 103 5.41 -0.42 10.27
CA ASN A 103 6.69 -0.09 9.61
C ASN A 103 6.52 0.49 8.19
N SER A 104 5.80 1.60 8.05
CA SER A 104 5.56 2.28 6.76
C SER A 104 6.85 2.60 5.98
N GLU A 105 7.99 2.75 6.64
CA GLU A 105 9.25 3.15 6.02
C GLU A 105 9.96 2.04 5.22
N THR A 106 9.83 0.77 5.61
CA THR A 106 10.58 -0.35 5.00
C THR A 106 9.75 -1.27 4.10
N ILE A 107 8.51 -0.89 3.79
CA ILE A 107 7.58 -1.80 3.12
C ILE A 107 7.85 -1.89 1.61
N ASN A 108 8.08 -3.12 1.16
CA ASN A 108 8.10 -3.45 -0.25
C ASN A 108 6.66 -3.58 -0.78
N LEU A 109 6.19 -2.52 -1.44
CA LEU A 109 4.85 -2.42 -2.02
C LEU A 109 4.58 -3.45 -3.13
N SER A 110 5.62 -3.99 -3.77
CA SER A 110 5.48 -5.01 -4.81
C SER A 110 4.89 -6.31 -4.26
N ASN A 111 5.34 -6.73 -3.07
CA ASN A 111 4.87 -7.96 -2.43
C ASN A 111 3.39 -7.82 -2.02
N ILE A 112 2.98 -6.63 -1.59
CA ILE A 112 1.58 -6.34 -1.22
C ILE A 112 0.67 -6.46 -2.44
N LYS A 113 1.08 -5.92 -3.58
CA LYS A 113 0.31 -5.99 -4.83
C LYS A 113 0.10 -7.44 -5.30
N GLU A 114 1.13 -8.28 -5.18
CA GLU A 114 1.05 -9.69 -5.53
C GLU A 114 0.05 -10.44 -4.64
N ILE A 115 0.12 -10.21 -3.32
CA ILE A 115 -0.82 -10.81 -2.36
C ILE A 115 -2.27 -10.37 -2.63
N ILE A 116 -2.50 -9.09 -2.93
CA ILE A 116 -3.84 -8.58 -3.29
C ILE A 116 -4.34 -9.24 -4.58
N THR A 117 -3.46 -9.40 -5.57
CA THR A 117 -3.81 -10.03 -6.86
C THR A 117 -4.19 -11.49 -6.68
N GLU A 118 -3.46 -12.23 -5.84
CA GLU A 118 -3.77 -13.61 -5.50
C GLU A 118 -5.11 -13.70 -4.76
N ALA A 119 -5.36 -12.81 -3.79
CA ALA A 119 -6.62 -12.76 -3.07
C ALA A 119 -7.83 -12.48 -3.98
N ILE A 120 -7.69 -11.57 -4.95
CA ILE A 120 -8.73 -11.31 -5.97
C ILE A 120 -9.00 -12.56 -6.82
N ARG A 121 -7.95 -13.28 -7.23
CA ARG A 121 -8.09 -14.52 -8.00
C ARG A 121 -8.82 -15.60 -7.20
N ASP A 122 -8.50 -15.73 -5.93
CA ASP A 122 -9.15 -16.69 -5.02
C ASP A 122 -10.63 -16.32 -4.80
N LEU A 123 -10.95 -15.03 -4.62
CA LEU A 123 -12.34 -14.54 -4.57
C LEU A 123 -13.12 -14.82 -5.86
N ASN A 124 -12.51 -14.62 -7.02
CA ASN A 124 -13.14 -14.95 -8.30
C ASN A 124 -13.44 -16.45 -8.43
N THR A 125 -12.52 -17.30 -7.96
CA THR A 125 -12.72 -18.74 -7.93
C THR A 125 -13.89 -19.13 -7.01
N ILE A 126 -14.03 -18.48 -5.85
CA ILE A 126 -15.20 -18.62 -4.99
C ILE A 126 -16.48 -18.19 -5.72
N GLY A 127 -16.45 -17.05 -6.42
CA GLY A 127 -17.57 -16.57 -7.23
C GLY A 127 -18.05 -17.59 -8.26
N ASP A 128 -17.14 -18.32 -8.89
CA ASP A 128 -17.48 -19.39 -9.83
C ASP A 128 -18.24 -20.54 -9.17
N PHE A 129 -17.86 -20.93 -7.96
CA PHE A 129 -18.59 -21.96 -7.21
C PHE A 129 -19.98 -21.50 -6.74
N ILE A 130 -20.21 -20.18 -6.64
CA ILE A 130 -21.46 -19.58 -6.17
C ILE A 130 -22.49 -19.41 -7.31
N LYS A 131 -22.07 -19.55 -8.58
CA LYS A 131 -22.93 -19.38 -9.77
C LYS A 131 -24.19 -20.26 -9.73
N PRO A 132 -25.36 -19.74 -10.17
CA PRO A 132 -26.63 -20.46 -10.13
C PRO A 132 -26.59 -21.81 -10.87
N ASP A 133 -25.86 -21.87 -11.98
CA ASP A 133 -25.73 -23.08 -12.81
C ASP A 133 -24.97 -24.22 -12.11
N ASN A 134 -24.27 -23.90 -11.01
CA ASN A 134 -23.56 -24.85 -10.17
C ASN A 134 -24.40 -25.32 -8.97
N PHE A 135 -25.71 -25.05 -8.89
CA PHE A 135 -26.59 -25.47 -7.80
C PHE A 135 -27.90 -26.13 -8.23
#